data_AF-A0AA36ITU4-F1
#
_entry.id   AF-A0AA36ITU4-F1
#
_cell.length_a   1.000
_cell.length_b   1.000
_cell.length_c   1.000
_cell.angle_alpha   90.00
_cell.angle_beta   90.00
_cell.angle_gamma   90.00
#
_symmetry.space_group_name_H-M   'P 1'
#
loop_
_entity.id
_entity.type
_entity.pdbx_description
1 polymer ?
#
loop_
_entity_poly.entity_id
_entity_poly.type
_entity_poly.pdbx_seq_one_letter_code
_entity_poly.pdbx_strand_id
1 'polypeptide(L)'
;MAGEALSRALKRHPELLAAEERRMKASAAVLQQLLAEETFSRTMRECPEALLAEAADLLELGRVFADYEVSLDKVVQRSPRLLLCKAQQVRNILGFLQDEPSGPGMSREQVGEVAERFPMLLLGCRNVEQQLAPLVSFLRSLGVDPKCAACRGFYAWPEAHKVLEPTARYLLDECGYGPKELAENVDVLGYSLEARIYPRGRFLQHLKTRLPLRVHAAADDFQFCQLLGVRREQFLEFALDLRREMRLYSRAVPVAVKSSSFALSFGLPLRMYSPHRKGCVAASCALEKKTVYMRSIRDESIKSKEFCAKDVWVIEPANHEFLKDTGIEYSVTLSCRA
;
A
#
# COMPACT_ATOMS: atom_id res chain seq x y z
N MET A 1 -23.00 28.85 -1.13
CA MET A 1 -22.16 27.92 -0.36
C MET A 1 -22.75 26.49 -0.32
N ALA A 2 -23.93 26.26 0.29
CA ALA A 2 -24.51 24.90 0.38
C ALA A 2 -24.87 24.27 -0.99
N GLY A 3 -25.41 25.06 -1.93
CA GLY A 3 -25.80 24.57 -3.27
C GLY A 3 -24.64 24.11 -4.16
N GLU A 4 -23.46 24.74 -4.07
CA GLU A 4 -22.27 24.32 -4.84
C GLU A 4 -21.59 23.08 -4.26
N ALA A 5 -21.61 22.92 -2.93
CA ALA A 5 -21.13 21.70 -2.29
C ALA A 5 -22.02 20.51 -2.65
N LEU A 6 -23.34 20.69 -2.58
CA LEU A 6 -24.32 19.70 -3.01
C LEU A 6 -24.18 19.35 -4.49
N SER A 7 -24.08 20.36 -5.37
CA SER A 7 -23.88 20.14 -6.80
C SER A 7 -22.60 19.36 -7.11
N ARG A 8 -21.49 19.65 -6.41
CA ARG A 8 -20.23 18.89 -6.56
C ARG A 8 -20.35 17.44 -6.06
N ALA A 9 -21.03 17.21 -4.93
CA ALA A 9 -21.25 15.87 -4.41
C ALA A 9 -22.12 15.04 -5.36
N LEU A 10 -23.22 15.60 -5.86
CA LEU A 10 -24.11 14.94 -6.82
C LEU A 10 -23.46 14.68 -8.18
N LYS A 11 -22.55 15.56 -8.63
CA LYS A 11 -21.74 15.29 -9.84
C LYS A 11 -20.77 14.13 -9.66
N ARG A 12 -20.28 13.90 -8.44
CA ARG A 12 -19.37 12.79 -8.11
C ARG A 12 -20.10 11.48 -7.89
N HIS A 13 -21.33 11.56 -7.40
CA HIS A 13 -22.15 10.41 -7.02
C HIS A 13 -23.57 10.52 -7.60
N PRO A 14 -23.73 10.55 -8.93
CA PRO A 14 -25.04 10.69 -9.58
C PRO A 14 -26.01 9.56 -9.21
N GLU A 15 -25.51 8.38 -8.85
CA GLU A 15 -26.28 7.23 -8.38
C GLU A 15 -27.17 7.53 -7.17
N LEU A 16 -26.82 8.52 -6.34
CA LEU A 16 -27.65 8.94 -5.20
C LEU A 16 -28.97 9.60 -5.63
N LEU A 17 -29.01 10.21 -6.82
CA LEU A 17 -30.23 10.82 -7.36
C LEU A 17 -31.23 9.78 -7.85
N ALA A 18 -30.74 8.62 -8.29
CA ALA A 18 -31.57 7.52 -8.77
C ALA A 18 -32.07 6.62 -7.62
N ALA A 19 -31.53 6.78 -6.42
CA ALA A 19 -31.84 5.94 -5.29
C ALA A 19 -33.13 6.34 -4.59
N GLU A 20 -33.87 5.34 -4.10
CA GLU A 20 -35.08 5.58 -3.31
C GLU A 20 -34.74 6.27 -1.99
N GLU A 21 -35.35 7.42 -1.74
CA GLU A 21 -35.13 8.21 -0.52
C GLU A 21 -35.39 7.38 0.75
N ARG A 22 -36.44 6.54 0.74
CA ARG A 22 -36.78 5.66 1.86
C ARG A 22 -35.63 4.71 2.20
N ARG A 23 -34.97 4.13 1.19
CA ARG A 23 -33.83 3.23 1.37
C ARG A 23 -32.63 3.98 1.94
N MET A 24 -32.29 5.14 1.37
CA MET A 24 -31.16 5.95 1.86
C MET A 24 -31.38 6.41 3.30
N LYS A 25 -32.61 6.80 3.68
CA LYS A 25 -32.96 7.15 5.06
C LYS A 25 -32.80 5.96 6.01
N ALA A 26 -33.20 4.76 5.60
CA ALA A 26 -33.02 3.56 6.41
C ALA A 26 -31.53 3.24 6.65
N SER A 27 -30.71 3.33 5.60
CA SER A 27 -29.26 3.11 5.71
C SER A 27 -28.58 4.20 6.55
N ALA A 28 -28.96 5.47 6.37
CA ALA A 28 -28.47 6.57 7.22
C ALA A 28 -28.78 6.34 8.70
N ALA A 29 -30.01 5.92 9.03
CA ALA A 29 -30.41 5.65 10.40
C ALA A 29 -29.58 4.51 11.04
N VAL A 30 -29.29 3.44 10.29
CA VAL A 30 -28.40 2.37 10.75
C VAL A 30 -26.97 2.87 10.95
N LEU A 31 -26.42 3.63 10.00
CA LEU A 31 -25.08 4.18 10.13
C LEU A 31 -24.95 5.11 11.34
N GLN A 32 -25.97 5.92 11.65
CA GLN A 32 -26.00 6.77 12.84
C GLN A 32 -26.07 5.98 14.15
N GLN A 33 -26.57 4.74 14.13
CA GLN A 33 -26.55 3.84 15.29
C GLN A 33 -25.20 3.15 15.46
N LEU A 34 -24.54 2.80 14.35
CA LEU A 34 -23.29 2.02 14.36
C LEU A 34 -22.04 2.90 14.46
N LEU A 35 -22.11 4.17 14.06
CA LEU A 35 -20.98 5.07 13.96
C LEU A 35 -21.16 6.27 14.90
N ALA A 36 -20.05 6.77 15.43
CA ALA A 36 -20.04 8.06 16.11
C ALA A 36 -20.41 9.18 15.13
N GLU A 37 -21.01 10.26 15.64
CA GLU A 37 -21.49 11.39 14.82
C GLU A 37 -20.38 11.99 13.92
N GLU A 38 -19.15 12.06 14.44
CA GLU A 38 -17.99 12.54 13.68
C GLU A 38 -17.62 11.58 12.52
N THR A 39 -17.56 10.28 12.80
CA THR A 39 -17.28 9.24 11.78
C THR A 39 -18.36 9.22 10.72
N PHE A 40 -19.63 9.31 11.11
CA PHE A 40 -20.76 9.41 10.20
C PHE A 40 -20.63 10.65 9.31
N SER A 41 -20.40 11.82 9.89
CA SER A 41 -20.29 13.09 9.16
C SER A 41 -19.10 13.10 8.18
N ARG A 42 -17.97 12.49 8.54
CA ARG A 42 -16.85 12.28 7.61
C ARG A 42 -17.24 11.31 6.49
N THR A 43 -17.86 10.18 6.83
CA THR A 43 -18.31 9.17 5.86
C THR A 43 -19.24 9.79 4.82
N MET A 44 -20.20 10.64 5.22
CA MET A 44 -21.09 11.31 4.28
C MET A 44 -20.39 12.32 3.35
N ARG A 45 -19.21 12.82 3.73
CA ARG A 45 -18.41 13.71 2.87
C ARG A 45 -17.49 12.94 1.92
N GLU A 46 -16.93 11.82 2.38
CA GLU A 46 -15.90 11.07 1.66
C GLU A 46 -16.44 9.87 0.88
N CYS A 47 -17.52 9.26 1.35
CA CYS A 47 -18.14 8.05 0.81
C CYS A 47 -19.68 8.09 0.99
N PRO A 48 -20.38 9.09 0.41
CA PRO A 48 -21.84 9.18 0.51
C PRO A 48 -22.56 8.00 -0.15
N GLU A 49 -21.91 7.29 -1.07
CA GLU A 49 -22.43 6.06 -1.67
C GLU A 49 -22.66 4.93 -0.64
N ALA A 50 -22.14 5.05 0.59
CA ALA A 50 -22.50 4.16 1.71
C ALA A 50 -24.01 4.17 2.02
N LEU A 51 -24.73 5.25 1.68
CA LEU A 51 -26.19 5.33 1.81
C LEU A 51 -26.93 4.40 0.83
N LEU A 52 -26.25 3.93 -0.21
CA LEU A 52 -26.79 2.96 -1.16
C LEU A 52 -26.67 1.52 -0.66
N ALA A 53 -25.87 1.27 0.39
CA ALA A 53 -25.83 -0.04 1.01
C ALA A 53 -27.21 -0.42 1.57
N GLU A 54 -27.47 -1.71 1.72
CA GLU A 54 -28.72 -2.18 2.34
C GLU A 54 -28.60 -2.07 3.86
N ALA A 55 -29.62 -1.50 4.50
CA ALA A 55 -29.64 -1.34 5.96
C ALA A 55 -29.42 -2.67 6.71
N ALA A 56 -29.97 -3.78 6.20
CA ALA A 56 -29.76 -5.12 6.76
C ALA A 56 -28.30 -5.59 6.66
N ASP A 57 -27.64 -5.31 5.54
CA ASP A 57 -26.24 -5.68 5.30
C ASP A 57 -25.29 -4.83 6.17
N LEU A 58 -25.60 -3.55 6.39
CA LEU A 58 -24.87 -2.69 7.32
C LEU A 58 -24.98 -3.15 8.77
N LEU A 59 -26.18 -3.55 9.21
CA LEU A 59 -26.37 -4.14 10.55
C LEU A 59 -25.59 -5.45 10.69
N GLU A 60 -25.63 -6.30 9.66
CA GLU A 60 -24.88 -7.56 9.66
C GLU A 60 -23.37 -7.32 9.65
N LEU A 61 -22.88 -6.31 8.95
CA LEU A 61 -21.48 -5.90 8.98
C LEU A 61 -21.08 -5.49 10.41
N GLY A 62 -21.92 -4.71 11.09
CA GLY A 62 -21.72 -4.35 12.50
C GLY A 62 -21.61 -5.59 13.42
N ARG A 63 -22.48 -6.59 13.22
CA ARG A 63 -22.43 -7.85 13.97
C ARG A 63 -21.17 -8.65 13.65
N VAL A 64 -20.78 -8.75 12.39
CA VAL A 64 -19.57 -9.46 11.97
C VAL A 64 -18.36 -8.90 12.70
N PHE A 65 -18.16 -7.58 12.78
CA PHE A 65 -17.03 -7.02 13.53
C PHE A 65 -17.16 -7.23 15.05
N ALA A 66 -18.39 -7.13 15.59
CA ALA A 66 -18.64 -7.39 17.00
C ALA A 66 -18.32 -8.83 17.42
N ASP A 67 -18.52 -9.82 16.54
CA ASP A 67 -18.13 -11.24 16.77
C ASP A 67 -16.62 -11.38 17.04
N TYR A 68 -15.81 -10.43 16.58
CA TYR A 68 -14.35 -10.36 16.78
C TYR A 68 -13.93 -9.23 17.74
N GLU A 69 -14.85 -8.70 18.54
CA GLU A 69 -14.60 -7.64 19.53
C GLU A 69 -14.08 -6.33 18.91
N VAL A 70 -14.35 -6.10 17.63
CA VAL A 70 -13.97 -4.90 16.89
C VAL A 70 -15.17 -4.00 16.71
N SER A 71 -15.01 -2.70 16.99
CA SER A 71 -16.03 -1.70 16.67
C SER A 71 -15.98 -1.37 15.17
N LEU A 72 -17.12 -1.49 14.48
CA LEU A 72 -17.23 -1.06 13.07
C LEU A 72 -16.81 0.40 12.90
N ASP A 73 -17.11 1.27 13.88
CA ASP A 73 -16.70 2.68 13.86
C ASP A 73 -15.19 2.83 13.69
N LYS A 74 -14.37 2.09 14.47
CA LYS A 74 -12.90 2.14 14.36
C LYS A 74 -12.38 1.72 12.99
N VAL A 75 -13.02 0.74 12.36
CA VAL A 75 -12.60 0.25 11.05
C VAL A 75 -13.00 1.24 9.95
N VAL A 76 -14.22 1.77 10.03
CA VAL A 76 -14.74 2.82 9.13
C VAL A 76 -13.93 4.10 9.26
N GLN A 77 -13.44 4.43 10.46
CA GLN A 77 -12.58 5.60 10.65
C GLN A 77 -11.29 5.53 9.83
N ARG A 78 -10.77 4.32 9.58
CA ARG A 78 -9.60 4.07 8.73
C ARG A 78 -9.98 3.92 7.26
N SER A 79 -11.13 3.31 6.97
CA SER A 79 -11.59 3.10 5.61
C SER A 79 -13.11 3.12 5.49
N PRO A 80 -13.72 4.29 5.17
CA PRO A 80 -15.17 4.42 5.02
C PRO A 80 -15.74 3.52 3.92
N ARG A 81 -14.94 3.19 2.91
CA ARG A 81 -15.32 2.32 1.79
C ARG A 81 -15.66 0.89 2.21
N LEU A 82 -15.31 0.47 3.43
CA LEU A 82 -15.68 -0.83 3.96
C LEU A 82 -17.21 -1.01 4.05
N LEU A 83 -17.96 0.10 4.21
CA LEU A 83 -19.42 0.10 4.21
C LEU A 83 -20.03 -0.32 2.84
N LEU A 84 -19.21 -0.38 1.79
CA LEU A 84 -19.60 -0.85 0.46
C LEU A 84 -19.38 -2.35 0.27
N CYS A 85 -18.74 -3.02 1.24
CA CYS A 85 -18.58 -4.47 1.21
C CYS A 85 -19.85 -5.17 1.69
N LYS A 86 -20.13 -6.33 1.10
CA LYS A 86 -21.16 -7.24 1.60
C LYS A 86 -20.70 -7.88 2.91
N ALA A 87 -21.56 -7.96 3.90
CA ALA A 87 -21.22 -8.54 5.19
C ALA A 87 -20.78 -10.01 5.07
N GLN A 88 -21.40 -10.77 4.16
CA GLN A 88 -21.00 -12.15 3.87
C GLN A 88 -19.57 -12.26 3.35
N GLN A 89 -19.12 -11.32 2.51
CA GLN A 89 -17.74 -11.30 2.01
C GLN A 89 -16.76 -11.09 3.17
N VAL A 90 -17.04 -10.12 4.03
CA VAL A 90 -16.20 -9.84 5.21
C VAL A 90 -16.19 -11.05 6.15
N ARG A 91 -17.36 -11.65 6.43
CA ARG A 91 -17.47 -12.86 7.25
C ARG A 91 -16.65 -14.02 6.70
N ASN A 92 -16.67 -14.23 5.38
CA ASN A 92 -15.86 -15.28 4.74
C ASN A 92 -14.35 -15.04 4.91
N ILE A 93 -13.89 -13.80 4.78
CA ILE A 93 -12.47 -13.46 4.95
C ILE A 93 -12.03 -13.64 6.40
N LEU A 94 -12.80 -13.12 7.36
CA LEU A 94 -12.47 -13.25 8.78
C LEU A 94 -12.56 -14.70 9.25
N GLY A 95 -13.56 -15.45 8.77
CA GLY A 95 -13.69 -16.89 9.03
C GLY A 95 -12.50 -17.68 8.48
N PHE A 96 -12.02 -17.35 7.28
CA PHE A 96 -10.80 -17.95 6.75
C PHE A 96 -9.57 -17.68 7.64
N LEU A 97 -9.44 -16.48 8.22
CA LEU A 97 -8.33 -16.20 9.14
C LEU A 97 -8.37 -17.08 10.40
N GLN A 98 -9.55 -17.49 10.85
CA GLN A 98 -9.70 -18.43 11.97
C GLN A 98 -9.55 -19.90 11.56
N ASP A 99 -9.78 -20.23 10.29
CA ASP A 99 -9.81 -21.61 9.82
C ASP A 99 -8.45 -22.30 9.98
N GLU A 100 -8.50 -23.59 10.33
CA GLU A 100 -7.35 -24.50 10.36
C GLU A 100 -7.85 -25.87 9.86
N PRO A 101 -7.20 -26.48 8.84
CA PRO A 101 -5.87 -26.19 8.33
C PRO A 101 -5.79 -25.24 7.12
N SER A 102 -6.90 -24.88 6.47
CA SER A 102 -6.83 -24.11 5.20
C SER A 102 -6.38 -22.67 5.44
N GLY A 103 -6.83 -22.07 6.54
CA GLY A 103 -6.42 -20.76 7.03
C GLY A 103 -5.20 -20.79 7.97
N PRO A 104 -4.85 -19.63 8.56
CA PRO A 104 -3.75 -19.50 9.51
C PRO A 104 -4.08 -19.97 10.95
N GLY A 105 -5.34 -20.29 11.28
CA GLY A 105 -5.72 -20.74 12.62
C GLY A 105 -5.59 -19.65 13.70
N MET A 106 -5.95 -18.41 13.36
CA MET A 106 -5.87 -17.28 14.30
C MET A 106 -6.98 -17.33 15.36
N SER A 107 -6.66 -16.88 16.57
CA SER A 107 -7.67 -16.62 17.61
C SER A 107 -8.60 -15.47 17.18
N ARG A 108 -9.78 -15.36 17.81
CA ARG A 108 -10.72 -14.25 17.54
C ARG A 108 -10.06 -12.88 17.72
N GLU A 109 -9.26 -12.73 18.78
CA GLU A 109 -8.51 -11.51 19.08
C GLU A 109 -7.50 -11.18 17.95
N GLN A 110 -6.75 -12.16 17.47
CA GLN A 110 -5.81 -11.98 16.36
C GLN A 110 -6.52 -11.58 15.06
N VAL A 111 -7.67 -12.18 14.77
CA VAL A 111 -8.49 -11.80 13.61
C VAL A 111 -9.03 -10.38 13.75
N GLY A 112 -9.52 -10.01 14.94
CA GLY A 112 -9.95 -8.65 15.25
C GLY A 112 -8.84 -7.62 15.02
N GLU A 113 -7.62 -7.92 15.49
CA GLU A 113 -6.46 -7.06 15.26
C GLU A 113 -6.15 -6.87 13.77
N VAL A 114 -6.15 -7.96 12.98
CA VAL A 114 -5.91 -7.89 11.53
C VAL A 114 -7.01 -7.08 10.84
N ALA A 115 -8.26 -7.31 11.20
CA ALA A 115 -9.41 -6.62 10.62
C ALA A 115 -9.40 -5.12 10.91
N GLU A 116 -9.04 -4.73 12.14
CA GLU A 116 -8.95 -3.32 12.54
C GLU A 116 -7.75 -2.61 11.89
N ARG A 117 -6.57 -3.25 11.90
CA ARG A 117 -5.32 -2.63 11.41
C ARG A 117 -5.24 -2.60 9.90
N PHE A 118 -5.84 -3.58 9.21
CA PHE A 118 -5.68 -3.77 7.78
C PHE A 118 -7.01 -3.90 7.01
N PRO A 119 -7.87 -2.85 7.03
CA PRO A 119 -9.16 -2.90 6.34
C PRO A 119 -9.04 -3.10 4.82
N MET A 120 -7.87 -2.81 4.22
CA MET A 120 -7.60 -3.04 2.80
C MET A 120 -7.70 -4.51 2.39
N LEU A 121 -7.40 -5.44 3.31
CA LEU A 121 -7.63 -6.87 3.09
C LEU A 121 -9.09 -7.15 2.74
N LEU A 122 -10.02 -6.57 3.51
CA LEU A 122 -11.45 -6.80 3.42
C LEU A 122 -12.06 -6.18 2.15
N LEU A 123 -11.46 -5.10 1.67
CA LEU A 123 -11.83 -4.45 0.41
C LEU A 123 -11.30 -5.21 -0.82
N GLY A 124 -10.08 -5.71 -0.73
CA GLY A 124 -9.34 -6.27 -1.87
C GLY A 124 -9.56 -7.77 -2.08
N CYS A 125 -9.81 -8.54 -1.02
CA CYS A 125 -9.94 -9.98 -1.11
C CYS A 125 -11.35 -10.38 -1.60
N ARG A 126 -11.41 -11.03 -2.76
CA ARG A 126 -12.64 -11.57 -3.38
C ARG A 126 -12.73 -13.09 -3.26
N ASN A 127 -11.59 -13.76 -3.17
CA ASN A 127 -11.51 -15.21 -3.05
C ASN A 127 -10.37 -15.60 -2.11
N VAL A 128 -10.70 -16.12 -0.93
CA VAL A 128 -9.73 -16.49 0.10
C VAL A 128 -8.79 -17.62 -0.36
N GLU A 129 -9.29 -18.58 -1.12
CA GLU A 129 -8.51 -19.72 -1.63
C GLU A 129 -7.47 -19.29 -2.66
N GLN A 130 -7.78 -18.30 -3.48
CA GLN A 130 -6.86 -17.81 -4.51
C GLN A 130 -5.92 -16.72 -3.98
N GLN A 131 -6.35 -15.95 -2.98
CA GLN A 131 -5.64 -14.73 -2.59
C GLN A 131 -4.98 -14.80 -1.22
N LEU A 132 -5.43 -15.67 -0.31
CA LEU A 132 -4.88 -15.79 1.05
C LEU A 132 -4.30 -17.18 1.34
N ALA A 133 -4.94 -18.27 0.92
CA ALA A 133 -4.42 -19.63 1.12
C ALA A 133 -2.98 -19.84 0.56
N PRO A 134 -2.56 -19.23 -0.57
CA PRO A 134 -1.18 -19.33 -1.03
C PRO A 134 -0.19 -18.67 -0.07
N LEU A 135 -0.57 -17.58 0.60
CA LEU A 135 0.28 -16.94 1.62
C LEU A 135 0.48 -17.88 2.81
N VAL A 136 -0.60 -18.49 3.31
CA VAL A 136 -0.54 -19.46 4.41
C VAL A 136 0.35 -20.65 4.04
N SER A 137 0.16 -21.21 2.84
CA SER A 137 0.97 -22.33 2.33
C SER A 137 2.45 -21.96 2.20
N PHE A 138 2.74 -20.76 1.70
CA PHE A 138 4.10 -20.23 1.59
C PHE A 138 4.77 -20.04 2.95
N LEU A 139 4.07 -19.48 3.94
CA LEU A 139 4.64 -19.31 5.28
C LEU A 139 4.95 -20.66 5.93
N ARG A 140 4.04 -21.63 5.79
CA ARG A 140 4.28 -23.00 6.29
C ARG A 140 5.43 -23.71 5.57
N SER A 141 5.61 -23.50 4.26
CA SER A 141 6.73 -24.11 3.53
C SER A 141 8.09 -23.55 3.97
N LEU A 142 8.12 -22.33 4.53
CA LEU A 142 9.29 -21.76 5.22
C LEU A 142 9.46 -22.24 6.66
N GLY A 143 8.54 -23.07 7.19
CA GLY A 143 8.53 -23.48 8.59
C GLY A 143 8.06 -22.39 9.56
N VAL A 144 7.33 -21.38 9.07
CA VAL A 144 6.80 -20.26 9.85
C VAL A 144 5.35 -20.53 10.22
N ASP A 145 4.98 -20.28 11.48
CA ASP A 145 3.59 -20.27 11.91
C ASP A 145 2.85 -19.05 11.33
N PRO A 146 1.85 -19.25 10.44
CA PRO A 146 1.18 -18.15 9.75
C PRO A 146 0.48 -17.15 10.68
N LYS A 147 0.10 -17.55 11.90
CA LYS A 147 -0.53 -16.65 12.90
C LYS A 147 0.46 -15.90 13.79
N CYS A 148 1.77 -16.12 13.63
CA CYS A 148 2.76 -15.41 14.45
C CYS A 148 2.67 -13.88 14.25
N ALA A 149 3.07 -13.12 15.27
CA ALA A 149 2.94 -11.66 15.26
C ALA A 149 3.71 -11.00 14.10
N ALA A 150 4.87 -11.55 13.72
CA ALA A 150 5.69 -11.07 12.61
C ALA A 150 4.98 -11.16 11.24
N CYS A 151 4.05 -12.12 11.08
CA CYS A 151 3.31 -12.30 9.83
C CYS A 151 2.04 -11.45 9.71
N ARG A 152 1.58 -10.80 10.78
CA ARG A 152 0.30 -10.04 10.78
C ARG A 152 0.24 -9.01 9.65
N GLY A 153 1.36 -8.32 9.40
CA GLY A 153 1.46 -7.33 8.32
C GLY A 153 1.33 -7.90 6.90
N PHE A 154 1.58 -9.20 6.71
CA PHE A 154 1.43 -9.84 5.39
C PHE A 154 -0.03 -10.02 4.98
N TYR A 155 -0.95 -9.96 5.94
CA TYR A 155 -2.38 -9.96 5.68
C TYR A 155 -2.91 -8.57 5.31
N ALA A 156 -2.05 -7.56 5.12
CA ALA A 156 -2.51 -6.21 4.81
C ALA A 156 -3.12 -6.05 3.41
N TRP A 157 -2.80 -6.96 2.49
CA TRP A 157 -3.34 -6.98 1.13
C TRP A 157 -3.52 -8.42 0.61
N PRO A 158 -4.47 -8.65 -0.32
CA PRO A 158 -4.60 -9.93 -0.99
C PRO A 158 -3.35 -10.27 -1.81
N GLU A 159 -3.06 -11.56 -1.97
CA GLU A 159 -1.97 -12.08 -2.81
C GLU A 159 -0.55 -11.66 -2.36
N ALA A 160 -0.36 -11.33 -1.08
CA ALA A 160 0.94 -10.90 -0.56
C ALA A 160 2.09 -11.87 -0.87
N HIS A 161 1.83 -13.17 -0.97
CA HIS A 161 2.81 -14.19 -1.39
C HIS A 161 3.54 -13.83 -2.69
N LYS A 162 2.89 -13.17 -3.66
CA LYS A 162 3.52 -12.77 -4.93
C LYS A 162 4.67 -11.78 -4.76
N VAL A 163 4.70 -11.05 -3.64
CA VAL A 163 5.76 -10.10 -3.28
C VAL A 163 6.77 -10.75 -2.32
N LEU A 164 6.28 -11.54 -1.36
CA LEU A 164 7.12 -12.14 -0.33
C LEU A 164 7.96 -13.31 -0.86
N GLU A 165 7.38 -14.15 -1.72
CA GLU A 165 8.05 -15.37 -2.23
C GLU A 165 9.28 -15.05 -3.08
N PRO A 166 9.27 -14.08 -4.03
CA PRO A 166 10.49 -13.67 -4.72
C PRO A 166 11.57 -13.15 -3.78
N THR A 167 11.18 -12.44 -2.71
CA THR A 167 12.11 -11.91 -1.71
C THR A 167 12.76 -13.04 -0.92
N ALA A 168 11.97 -14.02 -0.46
CA ALA A 168 12.48 -15.20 0.23
C ALA A 168 13.43 -16.00 -0.67
N ARG A 169 13.04 -16.23 -1.93
CA ARG A 169 13.86 -16.95 -2.91
C ARG A 169 15.21 -16.26 -3.11
N TYR A 170 15.22 -14.94 -3.30
CA TYR A 170 16.47 -14.18 -3.45
C TYR A 170 17.38 -14.30 -2.22
N LEU A 171 16.81 -14.22 -1.01
CA LEU A 171 17.58 -14.34 0.23
C LEU A 171 18.16 -15.75 0.42
N LEU A 172 17.39 -16.80 0.13
CA LEU A 172 17.83 -18.19 0.29
C LEU A 172 18.80 -18.60 -0.82
N ASP A 173 18.42 -18.40 -2.07
CA ASP A 173 19.11 -18.99 -3.22
C ASP A 173 20.31 -18.15 -3.67
N GLU A 174 20.18 -16.82 -3.67
CA GLU A 174 21.24 -15.92 -4.18
C GLU A 174 22.10 -15.33 -3.08
N CYS A 175 21.53 -14.99 -1.92
CA CYS A 175 22.29 -14.48 -0.78
C CYS A 175 22.81 -15.59 0.16
N GLY A 176 22.33 -16.82 -0.01
CA GLY A 176 22.76 -17.99 0.74
C GLY A 176 22.29 -18.02 2.20
N TYR A 177 21.23 -17.30 2.56
CA TYR A 177 20.66 -17.38 3.91
C TYR A 177 20.04 -18.75 4.19
N GLY A 178 20.11 -19.20 5.44
CA GLY A 178 19.53 -20.49 5.83
C GLY A 178 18.01 -20.40 6.00
N PRO A 179 17.23 -21.45 5.68
CA PRO A 179 15.78 -21.46 5.89
C PRO A 179 15.37 -21.15 7.33
N LYS A 180 16.10 -21.69 8.31
CA LYS A 180 15.87 -21.42 9.73
C LYS A 180 16.10 -19.96 10.10
N GLU A 181 17.19 -19.36 9.61
CA GLU A 181 17.50 -17.94 9.86
C GLU A 181 16.42 -17.04 9.25
N LEU A 182 15.90 -17.38 8.06
CA LEU A 182 14.80 -16.66 7.44
C LEU A 182 13.49 -16.82 8.23
N ALA A 183 13.18 -18.02 8.70
CA ALA A 183 11.98 -18.27 9.51
C ALA A 183 11.99 -17.49 10.83
N GLU A 184 13.15 -17.38 11.48
CA GLU A 184 13.35 -16.60 12.71
C GLU A 184 13.28 -15.08 12.47
N ASN A 185 13.45 -14.62 11.23
CA ASN A 185 13.42 -13.21 10.83
C ASN A 185 12.39 -12.96 9.71
N VAL A 186 11.25 -13.64 9.74
CA VAL A 186 10.29 -13.65 8.61
C VAL A 186 9.78 -12.25 8.25
N ASP A 187 9.72 -11.33 9.21
CA ASP A 187 9.31 -9.93 9.03
C ASP A 187 10.16 -9.19 7.99
N VAL A 188 11.40 -9.63 7.76
CA VAL A 188 12.27 -9.02 6.74
C VAL A 188 11.71 -9.16 5.31
N LEU A 189 10.83 -10.13 5.07
CA LEU A 189 10.15 -10.29 3.78
C LEU A 189 9.21 -9.12 3.47
N GLY A 190 8.82 -8.33 4.48
CA GLY A 190 8.03 -7.12 4.29
C GLY A 190 8.81 -5.96 3.67
N TYR A 191 10.14 -6.01 3.62
CA TYR A 191 10.94 -4.97 2.97
C TYR A 191 10.96 -5.15 1.44
N SER A 192 11.07 -4.03 0.72
CA SER A 192 11.12 -4.03 -0.74
C SER A 192 12.34 -4.80 -1.26
N LEU A 193 12.09 -5.84 -2.07
CA LEU A 193 13.13 -6.55 -2.80
C LEU A 193 13.97 -5.59 -3.66
N GLU A 194 13.31 -4.81 -4.53
CA GLU A 194 14.00 -3.97 -5.52
C GLU A 194 14.71 -2.77 -4.91
N ALA A 195 14.10 -2.12 -3.90
CA ALA A 195 14.63 -0.88 -3.35
C ALA A 195 15.69 -1.13 -2.27
N ARG A 196 15.56 -2.21 -1.49
CA ARG A 196 16.37 -2.44 -0.28
C ARG A 196 17.13 -3.76 -0.31
N ILE A 197 16.44 -4.90 -0.40
CA ILE A 197 17.07 -6.22 -0.21
C ILE A 197 18.06 -6.53 -1.34
N TYR A 198 17.65 -6.36 -2.59
CA TYR A 198 18.46 -6.70 -3.76
C TYR A 198 19.73 -5.84 -3.87
N PRO A 199 19.67 -4.48 -3.79
CA PRO A 199 20.89 -3.67 -3.84
C PRO A 199 21.89 -4.02 -2.74
N ARG A 200 21.42 -4.31 -1.53
CA ARG A 200 22.29 -4.70 -0.41
C ARG A 200 22.89 -6.09 -0.61
N GLY A 201 22.10 -7.06 -1.06
CA GLY A 201 22.60 -8.41 -1.36
C GLY A 201 23.70 -8.38 -2.40
N ARG A 202 23.50 -7.64 -3.50
CA ARG A 202 24.53 -7.45 -4.54
C ARG A 202 25.76 -6.71 -4.03
N PHE A 203 25.59 -5.74 -3.15
CA PHE A 203 26.71 -5.01 -2.57
C PHE A 203 27.54 -5.90 -1.63
N LEU A 204 26.89 -6.71 -0.79
CA LEU A 204 27.57 -7.69 0.07
C LEU A 204 28.35 -8.72 -0.76
N GLN A 205 27.77 -9.21 -1.86
CA GLN A 205 28.45 -10.09 -2.82
C GLN A 205 29.66 -9.40 -3.48
N HIS A 206 29.52 -8.12 -3.88
CA HIS A 206 30.61 -7.32 -4.45
C HIS A 206 31.78 -7.18 -3.47
N LEU A 207 31.48 -6.93 -2.20
CA LEU A 207 32.47 -6.88 -1.11
C LEU A 207 32.95 -8.26 -0.65
N LYS A 208 32.38 -9.35 -1.19
CA LYS A 208 32.66 -10.74 -0.81
C LYS A 208 32.53 -10.96 0.70
N THR A 209 31.52 -10.35 1.30
CA THR A 209 31.24 -10.40 2.73
C THR A 209 29.79 -10.81 2.98
N ARG A 210 29.46 -11.08 4.25
CA ARG A 210 28.11 -11.42 4.68
C ARG A 210 27.80 -10.74 6.00
N LEU A 211 26.57 -10.28 6.14
CA LEU A 211 26.00 -9.80 7.40
C LEU A 211 24.86 -10.72 7.84
N PRO A 212 24.53 -10.75 9.15
CA PRO A 212 23.31 -11.38 9.64
C PRO A 212 22.08 -10.87 8.88
N LEU A 213 21.11 -11.74 8.61
CA LEU A 213 19.95 -11.42 7.76
C LEU A 213 19.23 -10.14 8.20
N ARG A 214 19.01 -9.99 9.51
CA ARG A 214 18.35 -8.82 10.07
C ARG A 214 19.09 -7.51 9.78
N VAL A 215 20.42 -7.53 9.83
CA VAL A 215 21.23 -6.35 9.52
C VAL A 215 21.17 -6.04 8.03
N HIS A 216 21.31 -7.06 7.18
CA HIS A 216 21.18 -6.91 5.74
C HIS A 216 19.83 -6.25 5.39
N ALA A 217 18.73 -6.79 5.89
CA ALA A 217 17.40 -6.36 5.48
C ALA A 217 16.87 -5.13 6.22
N ALA A 218 17.02 -5.05 7.54
CA ALA A 218 16.27 -4.12 8.38
C ALA A 218 17.06 -2.87 8.81
N ALA A 219 18.39 -2.95 8.91
CA ALA A 219 19.21 -1.81 9.35
C ALA A 219 19.03 -0.60 8.42
N ASP A 220 19.17 0.61 8.94
CA ASP A 220 19.25 1.80 8.09
C ASP A 220 20.56 1.81 7.27
N ASP A 221 20.66 2.68 6.26
CA ASP A 221 21.84 2.72 5.38
C ASP A 221 23.11 3.16 6.11
N PHE A 222 23.00 3.96 7.18
CA PHE A 222 24.14 4.41 7.96
C PHE A 222 24.74 3.24 8.75
N GLN A 223 23.91 2.53 9.51
CA GLN A 223 24.31 1.36 10.28
C GLN A 223 24.80 0.23 9.36
N PHE A 224 24.12 -0.01 8.24
CA PHE A 224 24.55 -1.00 7.24
C PHE A 224 25.95 -0.71 6.73
N CYS A 225 26.25 0.54 6.36
CA CYS A 225 27.58 0.94 5.86
C CYS A 225 28.64 0.94 6.97
N GLN A 226 28.28 1.38 8.19
CA GLN A 226 29.17 1.39 9.34
C GLN A 226 29.69 -0.01 9.67
N LEU A 227 28.81 -1.01 9.67
CA LEU A 227 29.18 -2.41 9.95
C LEU A 227 30.07 -3.02 8.86
N LEU A 228 30.03 -2.48 7.64
CA LEU A 228 30.88 -2.88 6.53
C LEU A 228 32.20 -2.10 6.48
N GLY A 229 32.36 -1.06 7.31
CA GLY A 229 33.51 -0.16 7.25
C GLY A 229 33.60 0.64 5.95
N VAL A 230 32.47 0.89 5.29
CA VAL A 230 32.39 1.65 4.03
C VAL A 230 31.69 2.98 4.23
N ARG A 231 31.93 3.94 3.33
CA ARG A 231 31.18 5.20 3.31
C ARG A 231 29.79 4.97 2.71
N ARG A 232 28.79 5.69 3.22
CA ARG A 232 27.40 5.61 2.74
C ARG A 232 27.29 5.94 1.25
N GLU A 233 28.03 6.95 0.80
CA GLU A 233 28.02 7.42 -0.58
C GLU A 233 28.44 6.31 -1.55
N GLN A 234 29.40 5.47 -1.16
CA GLN A 234 29.86 4.34 -1.96
C GLN A 234 28.75 3.31 -2.19
N PHE A 235 27.97 3.00 -1.15
CA PHE A 235 26.81 2.12 -1.31
C PHE A 235 25.72 2.76 -2.18
N LEU A 236 25.44 4.04 -1.98
CA LEU A 236 24.42 4.75 -2.76
C LEU A 236 24.77 4.84 -4.25
N GLU A 237 26.03 5.13 -4.59
CA GLU A 237 26.53 5.11 -5.96
C GLU A 237 26.40 3.72 -6.58
N PHE A 238 26.84 2.68 -5.87
CA PHE A 238 26.69 1.29 -6.32
C PHE A 238 25.21 0.92 -6.58
N ALA A 239 24.32 1.27 -5.64
CA ALA A 239 22.89 0.98 -5.80
C ALA A 239 22.28 1.74 -6.99
N LEU A 240 22.71 2.97 -7.25
CA LEU A 240 22.26 3.74 -8.42
C LEU A 240 22.73 3.10 -9.73
N ASP A 241 23.99 2.68 -9.81
CA ASP A 241 24.53 2.05 -11.03
C ASP A 241 23.91 0.67 -11.28
N LEU A 242 23.74 -0.14 -10.24
CA LEU A 242 23.04 -1.41 -10.33
C LEU A 242 21.61 -1.25 -10.87
N ARG A 243 20.88 -0.22 -10.43
CA ARG A 243 19.53 0.08 -10.95
C ARG A 243 19.57 0.48 -12.43
N ARG A 244 20.61 1.19 -12.89
CA ARG A 244 20.79 1.55 -14.30
C ARG A 244 21.08 0.32 -15.16
N GLU A 245 21.95 -0.57 -14.69
CA GLU A 245 22.37 -1.77 -15.41
C GLU A 245 21.25 -2.78 -15.61
N MET A 246 20.46 -3.06 -14.57
CA MET A 246 19.42 -4.08 -14.65
C MET A 246 18.23 -3.70 -15.54
N ARG A 247 18.19 -2.46 -16.08
CA ARG A 247 17.00 -1.90 -16.76
C ARG A 247 15.70 -2.13 -15.99
N LEU A 248 15.75 -2.31 -14.66
CA LEU A 248 14.58 -2.53 -13.80
C LEU A 248 13.60 -1.34 -13.82
N TYR A 249 13.93 -0.29 -14.57
CA TYR A 249 13.34 1.03 -14.41
C TYR A 249 12.98 1.71 -15.74
N SER A 250 12.65 0.95 -16.78
CA SER A 250 11.85 1.46 -17.89
C SER A 250 10.67 0.55 -18.19
N ARG A 251 9.64 0.58 -17.35
CA ARG A 251 8.30 0.17 -17.79
C ARG A 251 7.78 1.27 -18.71
N ALA A 252 7.65 0.96 -19.99
CA ALA A 252 6.84 1.78 -20.89
C ALA A 252 5.39 1.64 -20.42
N VAL A 253 4.86 2.69 -19.78
CA VAL A 253 3.44 2.72 -19.41
C VAL A 253 2.70 3.32 -20.61
N PRO A 254 1.88 2.57 -21.35
CA PRO A 254 1.03 3.14 -22.37
C PRO A 254 0.03 4.08 -21.69
N VAL A 255 0.18 5.38 -21.94
CA VAL A 255 -0.75 6.39 -21.46
C VAL A 255 -1.94 6.44 -22.42
N ALA A 256 -3.11 5.98 -21.97
CA ALA A 256 -4.34 6.18 -22.71
C ALA A 256 -4.66 7.69 -22.74
N VAL A 257 -4.96 8.20 -23.93
CA VAL A 257 -5.11 9.64 -24.27
C VAL A 257 -6.18 10.39 -23.44
N LYS A 258 -6.96 9.68 -22.60
CA LYS A 258 -8.12 10.23 -21.87
C LYS A 258 -8.03 10.18 -20.34
N SER A 259 -6.96 9.65 -19.73
CA SER A 259 -6.86 9.64 -18.26
C SER A 259 -6.16 10.88 -17.74
N SER A 260 -6.82 11.61 -16.83
CA SER A 260 -6.28 12.77 -16.10
C SER A 260 -5.50 12.39 -14.84
N SER A 261 -5.16 11.12 -14.65
CA SER A 261 -4.57 10.61 -13.40
C SER A 261 -3.61 9.46 -13.71
N PHE A 262 -2.44 9.47 -13.08
CA PHE A 262 -1.42 8.43 -13.20
C PHE A 262 -0.88 8.07 -11.83
N ALA A 263 -0.68 6.77 -11.57
CA ALA A 263 -0.01 6.28 -10.39
C ALA A 263 1.49 6.15 -10.66
N LEU A 264 2.32 6.77 -9.83
CA LEU A 264 3.78 6.63 -9.88
C LEU A 264 4.23 5.69 -8.75
N SER A 265 5.09 4.73 -9.07
CA SER A 265 5.91 4.05 -8.06
C SER A 265 7.21 4.82 -7.87
N PHE A 266 7.58 5.09 -6.62
CA PHE A 266 8.74 5.91 -6.26
C PHE A 266 10.06 5.38 -6.87
N GLY A 267 10.91 6.30 -7.36
CA GLY A 267 12.30 6.02 -7.75
C GLY A 267 12.60 5.87 -9.25
N LEU A 268 11.62 6.07 -10.13
CA LEU A 268 11.72 5.85 -11.58
C LEU A 268 11.96 7.14 -12.39
N PRO A 269 12.99 7.21 -13.25
CA PRO A 269 12.93 8.04 -14.45
C PRO A 269 12.06 7.37 -15.52
N LEU A 270 10.82 7.84 -15.68
CA LEU A 270 9.96 7.43 -16.80
C LEU A 270 10.46 8.06 -18.11
N ARG A 271 10.62 7.25 -19.17
CA ARG A 271 10.79 7.72 -20.55
C ARG A 271 9.46 7.60 -21.27
N MET A 272 8.79 8.72 -21.51
CA MET A 272 7.53 8.78 -22.24
C MET A 272 7.78 8.98 -23.74
N TYR A 273 7.13 8.20 -24.60
CA TYR A 273 7.09 8.44 -26.05
C TYR A 273 5.68 8.87 -26.46
N SER A 274 5.57 10.04 -27.08
CA SER A 274 4.33 10.54 -27.68
C SER A 274 4.31 10.27 -29.18
N PRO A 275 3.28 9.62 -29.76
CA PRO A 275 3.21 9.38 -31.20
C PRO A 275 2.90 10.63 -32.02
N HIS A 276 2.54 11.76 -31.38
CA HIS A 276 1.98 12.92 -32.08
C HIS A 276 2.77 14.24 -31.90
N ARG A 277 3.84 14.27 -31.10
CA ARG A 277 4.79 15.40 -31.04
C ARG A 277 6.19 14.91 -30.69
N LYS A 278 7.22 15.34 -31.44
CA LYS A 278 8.63 15.03 -31.16
C LYS A 278 9.04 15.71 -29.85
N GLY A 279 9.25 14.94 -28.78
CA GLY A 279 9.78 15.44 -27.51
C GLY A 279 9.70 14.40 -26.39
N CYS A 280 10.62 14.47 -25.41
CA CYS A 280 10.72 13.55 -24.29
C CYS A 280 10.34 14.27 -22.98
N VAL A 281 9.67 13.59 -22.05
CA VAL A 281 9.48 14.07 -20.66
C VAL A 281 10.18 13.09 -19.72
N ALA A 282 10.96 13.63 -18.78
CA ALA A 282 11.61 12.87 -17.72
C ALA A 282 11.08 13.36 -16.36
N ALA A 283 10.63 12.44 -15.52
CA ALA A 283 10.37 12.70 -14.10
C ALA A 283 11.62 12.30 -13.29
N SER A 284 12.06 13.16 -12.37
CA SER A 284 13.16 12.88 -11.45
C SER A 284 12.75 13.33 -10.05
N CYS A 285 12.96 12.46 -9.07
CA CYS A 285 12.80 12.80 -7.66
C CYS A 285 14.20 13.10 -7.10
N ALA A 286 14.47 14.35 -6.70
CA ALA A 286 15.75 14.75 -6.14
C ALA A 286 15.74 14.58 -4.62
N LEU A 287 16.64 13.76 -4.09
CA LEU A 287 16.80 13.49 -2.64
C LEU A 287 17.05 14.77 -1.82
N GLU A 288 17.69 15.79 -2.40
CA GLU A 288 18.03 17.03 -1.70
C GLU A 288 16.88 18.05 -1.62
N LYS A 289 15.86 17.96 -2.48
CA LYS A 289 14.88 19.05 -2.66
C LYS A 289 13.44 18.71 -2.27
N LYS A 290 13.20 17.51 -1.71
CA LYS A 290 11.89 17.07 -1.20
C LYS A 290 10.70 17.37 -2.14
N THR A 291 10.95 17.38 -3.45
CA THR A 291 9.97 17.74 -4.49
C THR A 291 10.19 16.85 -5.72
N VAL A 292 9.09 16.36 -6.32
CA VAL A 292 9.11 15.64 -7.60
C VAL A 292 9.19 16.67 -8.72
N TYR A 293 10.22 16.58 -9.57
CA TYR A 293 10.36 17.46 -10.73
C TYR A 293 10.03 16.70 -12.01
N MET A 294 9.18 17.29 -12.85
CA MET A 294 9.03 16.86 -14.25
C MET A 294 9.78 17.84 -15.15
N ARG A 295 10.75 17.35 -15.91
CA ARG A 295 11.52 18.14 -16.88
C ARG A 295 11.16 17.70 -18.30
N SER A 296 10.68 18.64 -19.12
CA SER A 296 10.61 18.46 -20.57
C SER A 296 12.05 18.48 -21.12
N ILE A 297 12.41 17.47 -21.91
CA ILE A 297 13.70 17.41 -22.59
C ILE A 297 13.45 17.55 -24.09
N ARG A 298 13.75 18.79 -24.54
CA ARG A 298 13.80 19.38 -25.90
C ARG A 298 12.53 20.08 -26.40
N ASP A 299 12.46 21.37 -26.06
CA ASP A 299 12.45 22.48 -27.02
C ASP A 299 12.93 23.72 -26.25
N GLU A 300 14.02 24.38 -26.68
CA GLU A 300 14.63 25.53 -25.98
C GLU A 300 13.72 26.77 -25.93
N SER A 301 12.55 26.69 -26.58
CA SER A 301 11.57 27.76 -26.68
C SER A 301 10.43 27.71 -25.64
N ILE A 302 10.29 26.63 -24.86
CA ILE A 302 9.17 26.47 -23.91
C ILE A 302 9.63 26.73 -22.48
N LYS A 303 9.22 27.87 -21.92
CA LYS A 303 9.41 28.22 -20.50
C LYS A 303 8.88 27.10 -19.60
N SER A 304 9.70 26.68 -18.64
CA SER A 304 9.34 25.72 -17.59
C SER A 304 7.96 26.03 -17.00
N LYS A 305 7.04 25.08 -17.08
CA LYS A 305 5.74 25.17 -16.41
C LYS A 305 5.76 24.23 -15.21
N GLU A 306 5.64 24.79 -14.02
CA GLU A 306 5.41 24.03 -12.80
C GLU A 306 4.00 23.44 -12.86
N PHE A 307 3.89 22.14 -12.57
CA PHE A 307 2.59 21.47 -12.41
C PHE A 307 2.28 21.34 -10.92
N CYS A 308 1.05 21.66 -10.54
CA CYS A 308 0.57 21.55 -9.17
C CYS A 308 0.28 20.07 -8.86
N ALA A 309 0.76 19.59 -7.71
CA ALA A 309 0.74 18.19 -7.26
C ALA A 309 -0.65 17.55 -7.05
N LYS A 310 -1.74 18.14 -7.55
CA LYS A 310 -3.11 17.65 -7.31
C LYS A 310 -3.50 16.43 -8.16
N ASP A 311 -2.77 16.16 -9.24
CA ASP A 311 -3.11 15.12 -10.23
C ASP A 311 -2.11 13.93 -10.24
N VAL A 312 -1.20 13.87 -9.28
CA VAL A 312 -0.20 12.81 -9.13
C VAL A 312 -0.51 12.01 -7.88
N TRP A 313 -0.93 10.75 -8.05
CA TRP A 313 -1.09 9.81 -6.96
C TRP A 313 0.21 9.02 -6.81
N VAL A 314 0.85 9.14 -5.65
CA VAL A 314 2.00 8.31 -5.32
C VAL A 314 1.52 7.20 -4.40
N ILE A 315 1.79 5.94 -4.77
CA ILE A 315 1.43 4.79 -3.94
C ILE A 315 2.40 4.76 -2.76
N GLU A 316 1.91 5.12 -1.58
CA GLU A 316 2.65 5.09 -0.32
C GLU A 316 2.87 3.64 0.15
N PRO A 317 4.09 3.22 0.52
CA PRO A 317 4.29 2.06 1.36
C PRO A 317 3.94 2.38 2.83
N ALA A 318 3.21 1.50 3.49
CA ALA A 318 2.64 1.65 4.84
C ALA A 318 3.65 1.76 6.00
N ASN A 319 4.96 1.83 5.75
CA ASN A 319 5.96 2.03 6.79
C ASN A 319 6.46 3.47 6.80
N HIS A 320 5.91 4.24 7.73
CA HIS A 320 6.29 5.62 8.03
C HIS A 320 7.78 5.76 8.46
N GLU A 321 8.45 4.65 8.81
CA GLU A 321 9.91 4.57 9.04
C GLU A 321 10.73 4.66 7.75
N PHE A 322 10.21 4.23 6.60
CA PHE A 322 10.89 4.31 5.29
C PHE A 322 11.25 5.75 4.90
N LEU A 323 10.41 6.72 5.28
CA LEU A 323 10.63 8.14 4.99
C LEU A 323 11.59 8.81 5.99
N LYS A 324 11.75 8.25 7.21
CA LYS A 324 12.75 8.73 8.17
C LYS A 324 14.18 8.35 7.75
N ASP A 325 14.38 7.14 7.23
CA ASP A 325 15.68 6.64 6.77
C ASP A 325 16.24 7.39 5.54
N THR A 326 15.37 8.07 4.80
CA THR A 326 15.74 8.84 3.59
C THR A 326 16.09 10.30 3.89
N GLY A 327 15.97 10.77 5.15
CA GLY A 327 16.27 12.16 5.54
C GLY A 327 15.24 13.19 5.03
N ILE A 328 14.04 12.76 4.63
CA ILE A 328 13.02 13.63 4.06
C ILE A 328 12.10 14.16 5.19
N GLU A 329 12.39 15.35 5.75
CA GLU A 329 11.36 16.06 6.55
C GLU A 329 10.36 16.77 5.62
N TYR A 330 9.11 16.35 5.58
CA TYR A 330 8.10 17.06 4.80
C TYR A 330 7.33 18.05 5.69
N SER A 331 7.10 19.26 5.20
CA SER A 331 6.08 20.17 5.72
C SER A 331 4.92 20.22 4.74
N VAL A 332 3.71 19.92 5.22
CA VAL A 332 2.49 20.06 4.43
C VAL A 332 2.02 21.50 4.58
N THR A 333 2.49 22.37 3.69
CA THR A 333 1.95 23.74 3.61
C THR A 333 0.75 23.74 2.69
N LEU A 334 -0.46 23.69 3.25
CA LEU A 334 -1.69 23.96 2.52
C LEU A 334 -1.77 25.46 2.20
N SER A 335 -1.19 25.83 1.07
CA SER A 335 -1.38 27.16 0.48
C SER A 335 -2.69 27.15 -0.32
N CYS A 336 -3.76 27.64 0.31
CA CYS A 336 -4.93 28.12 -0.43
C CYS A 336 -4.57 29.51 -0.97
N ARG A 337 -4.31 29.63 -2.28
CA ARG A 337 -4.43 30.92 -2.93
C ARG A 337 -5.92 31.19 -3.21
N ALA A 338 -6.35 32.36 -2.73
CA ALA A 338 -7.70 32.93 -2.81
C ALA A 338 -8.22 33.05 -4.25
#